data_AF-A0AAE3EU17-F1
#
_entry.id   AF-A0AAE3EU17-F1
#
_cell.length_a   1.000
_cell.length_b   1.000
_cell.length_c   1.000
_cell.angle_alpha   90.00
_cell.angle_beta   90.00
_cell.angle_gamma   90.00
#
_symmetry.space_group_name_H-M   'P 1'
#
loop_
_entity.id
_entity.type
_entity.pdbx_description
1 polymer ?
#
loop_
_entity_poly.entity_id
_entity_poly.type
_entity_poly.pdbx_seq_one_letter_code
_entity_poly.pdbx_strand_id
1 'polypeptide(L)' 'MDNIVGYFPDDNSVFGGCLIKEVGTTQGFLGDAHIKDWPATAEKLKQQYPDAKIVIPGHGKQGGTELFDYTITLF' A
#
# COMPACT_ATOMS: atom_id res chain seq x y z
N MET A 1 -9.30 -11.23 -4.37
CA MET A 1 -8.28 -10.46 -5.13
C MET A 1 -6.90 -10.89 -4.64
N ASP A 2 -6.02 -11.33 -5.52
CA ASP A 2 -4.67 -11.81 -5.16
C ASP A 2 -3.65 -10.67 -5.31
N ASN A 3 -3.57 -9.78 -4.33
CA ASN A 3 -2.56 -8.72 -4.34
C ASN A 3 -1.23 -9.27 -3.79
N ILE A 4 -0.16 -9.13 -4.55
CA ILE A 4 1.21 -9.48 -4.13
C ILE A 4 1.99 -8.18 -3.90
N VAL A 5 2.78 -8.14 -2.83
CA VAL A 5 3.70 -7.05 -2.51
C VAL A 5 5.13 -7.52 -2.70
N GLY A 6 5.94 -6.73 -3.38
CA GLY A 6 7.37 -6.96 -3.52
C GLY A 6 8.15 -6.18 -2.46
N TYR A 7 9.17 -6.79 -1.86
CA TYR A 7 10.08 -6.10 -0.94
C TYR A 7 11.53 -6.29 -1.38
N PHE A 8 12.27 -5.19 -1.45
CA PHE A 8 13.67 -5.13 -1.83
C PHE A 8 14.48 -4.68 -0.61
N PRO A 9 15.17 -5.61 0.09
CA PRO A 9 15.81 -5.33 1.37
C PRO A 9 17.00 -4.37 1.25
N ASP A 10 17.77 -4.44 0.16
CA ASP A 10 18.96 -3.61 -0.02
C ASP A 10 18.64 -2.09 -0.03
N ASP A 11 17.44 -1.73 -0.48
CA ASP A 11 16.96 -0.35 -0.57
C ASP A 11 15.86 -0.02 0.47
N ASN A 12 15.54 -0.94 1.39
CA ASN A 12 14.35 -0.86 2.27
C ASN A 12 13.09 -0.41 1.50
N SER A 13 12.85 -1.01 0.33
CA SER A 13 11.85 -0.52 -0.63
C SER A 13 10.72 -1.52 -0.79
N VAL A 14 9.47 -1.04 -0.78
CA VAL A 14 8.26 -1.85 -0.93
C VAL A 14 7.53 -1.45 -2.22
N PHE A 15 7.28 -2.42 -3.09
CA PHE A 15 6.34 -2.27 -4.21
C PHE A 15 4.97 -2.77 -3.78
N GLY A 16 4.08 -1.84 -3.44
CA GLY A 16 2.75 -2.12 -2.91
C GLY A 16 1.68 -2.42 -3.98
N GLY A 17 1.95 -2.08 -5.24
CA GLY A 17 1.00 -2.29 -6.34
C GLY A 17 -0.35 -1.59 -6.10
N CYS A 18 -1.42 -2.06 -6.76
CA CYS A 18 -2.75 -1.43 -6.68
C CYS A 18 -3.37 -1.43 -5.27
N LEU A 19 -2.83 -2.25 -4.35
CA LEU A 19 -3.21 -2.31 -2.94
C LEU A 19 -2.85 -1.01 -2.20
N ILE A 20 -1.71 -0.40 -2.50
CA ILE A 20 -1.26 0.84 -1.86
C ILE A 20 -1.63 2.05 -2.72
N LYS A 21 -2.16 3.10 -2.10
CA LYS A 21 -2.63 4.33 -2.76
C LYS A 21 -1.69 5.49 -2.50
N GLU A 22 -1.51 6.34 -3.51
CA GLU A 22 -0.86 7.64 -3.36
C GLU A 22 -1.74 8.55 -2.48
N VAL A 23 -1.10 9.36 -1.63
CA VAL A 23 -1.77 10.37 -0.82
C VAL A 23 -2.55 11.37 -1.69
N GLY A 24 -3.81 11.59 -1.35
CA GLY A 24 -4.71 12.51 -2.07
C GLY A 24 -5.50 11.88 -3.21
N THR A 25 -5.41 10.55 -3.40
CA THR A 25 -6.19 9.82 -4.40
C THR A 25 -7.45 9.20 -3.82
N THR A 26 -8.46 8.95 -4.65
CA THR A 26 -9.65 8.18 -4.22
C THR A 26 -9.39 6.68 -4.34
N GLN A 27 -10.34 5.87 -3.85
CA GLN A 27 -10.24 4.42 -3.85
C GLN A 27 -10.04 3.79 -5.24
N GLY A 28 -10.47 4.47 -6.31
CA GLY A 28 -10.37 4.00 -7.69
C GLY A 28 -11.42 2.92 -8.01
N PHE A 29 -11.05 1.95 -8.86
CA PHE A 29 -11.94 0.84 -9.24
C PHE A 29 -12.01 -0.23 -8.14
N LEU A 30 -13.23 -0.61 -7.75
CA LEU A 30 -13.50 -1.53 -6.64
C LEU A 30 -14.28 -2.80 -7.04
N GLY A 31 -14.48 -3.04 -8.34
CA GLY A 31 -15.34 -4.15 -8.80
C GLY A 31 -14.93 -5.53 -8.28
N ASP A 32 -13.63 -5.77 -8.13
CA ASP A 32 -13.06 -7.03 -7.63
C ASP A 32 -12.44 -6.89 -6.22
N ALA A 33 -12.67 -5.77 -5.54
CA ALA A 33 -12.01 -5.43 -4.29
C ALA A 33 -12.72 -6.02 -3.07
N HIS A 34 -11.95 -6.60 -2.14
CA HIS A 34 -12.43 -6.92 -0.80
C HIS A 34 -12.23 -5.71 0.12
N ILE A 35 -13.10 -4.70 -0.01
CA ILE A 35 -13.00 -3.41 0.70
C ILE A 35 -12.84 -3.59 2.22
N LYS A 36 -13.58 -4.52 2.82
CA LYS A 36 -13.57 -4.77 4.27
C LYS A 36 -12.22 -5.26 4.80
N ASP A 37 -11.45 -5.96 3.98
CA ASP A 37 -10.16 -6.56 4.38
C ASP A 37 -8.97 -5.67 4.02
N TRP A 38 -9.21 -4.59 3.29
CA TRP A 38 -8.17 -3.70 2.76
C TRP A 38 -7.39 -3.00 3.88
N PRO A 39 -8.04 -2.38 4.89
CA PRO A 39 -7.31 -1.70 5.97
C PRO A 39 -6.45 -2.69 6.77
N ALA A 40 -7.00 -3.85 7.12
CA ALA A 40 -6.28 -4.89 7.84
C ALA A 40 -5.08 -5.44 7.05
N THR A 41 -5.18 -5.50 5.72
CA THR A 41 -4.07 -5.93 4.85
C THR A 41 -2.98 -4.86 4.80
N ALA A 42 -3.35 -3.59 4.67
CA ALA A 42 -2.40 -2.48 4.68
C ALA A 42 -1.71 -2.32 6.06
N GLU A 43 -2.43 -2.56 7.16
CA GLU A 43 -1.85 -2.61 8.52
C GLU A 43 -0.79 -3.70 8.66
N LYS A 44 -1.05 -4.91 8.13
CA LYS A 44 -0.06 -6.00 8.14
C LYS A 44 1.21 -5.61 7.39
N LEU A 45 1.09 -4.93 6.26
CA LEU A 45 2.25 -4.44 5.51
C LEU A 45 3.03 -3.39 6.28
N LYS A 46 2.34 -2.44 6.93
CA LYS A 46 2.98 -1.44 7.79
C LYS A 46 3.76 -2.10 8.94
N GLN A 47 3.18 -3.12 9.57
CA GLN A 47 3.82 -3.85 10.66
C GLN A 47 5.00 -4.73 10.18
N GLN A 48 4.90 -5.28 8.97
CA GLN A 48 5.95 -6.13 8.39
C GLN A 48 7.13 -5.32 7.86
N TYR A 49 6.88 -4.09 7.39
CA TYR A 49 7.89 -3.20 6.80
C TYR A 49 7.89 -1.81 7.47
N PRO A 50 8.13 -1.73 8.80
CA PRO A 50 8.09 -0.47 9.53
C PRO A 50 9.20 0.50 9.13
N ASP A 51 10.33 -0.04 8.64
CA ASP A 51 11.52 0.71 8.24
C ASP A 51 11.61 0.95 6.73
N ALA A 52 10.50 0.74 6.00
CA ALA A 52 10.43 1.00 4.57
C ALA A 52 10.70 2.49 4.29
N LYS A 53 11.74 2.76 3.51
CA LYS A 53 12.12 4.14 3.13
C LYS A 53 11.40 4.61 1.88
N ILE A 54 11.10 3.67 0.98
CA ILE A 54 10.41 3.93 -0.27
C ILE A 54 9.25 2.96 -0.39
N VAL A 55 8.05 3.48 -0.62
CA VAL A 55 6.83 2.73 -0.89
C VAL A 55 6.29 3.19 -2.23
N ILE A 56 6.18 2.26 -3.16
CA ILE A 56 5.76 2.50 -4.54
C ILE A 56 4.32 1.99 -4.69
N PRO A 57 3.33 2.88 -4.90
CA PRO A 57 1.95 2.49 -5.17
C PRO A 57 1.78 1.98 -6.60
N GLY A 58 0.66 1.35 -6.90
CA GLY A 58 0.36 0.86 -8.26
C GLY A 58 0.11 1.99 -9.27
N HIS A 59 -0.31 3.15 -8.79
CA HIS A 59 -0.50 4.36 -9.58
C HIS A 59 -0.09 5.59 -8.77
N GLY A 60 0.46 6.59 -9.44
CA GLY A 60 0.81 7.86 -8.81
C GLY A 60 2.26 7.94 -8.34
N LYS A 61 2.52 8.85 -7.39
CA LYS A 61 3.87 9.07 -6.83
C LYS A 61 4.18 8.11 -5.68
N GLN A 62 5.43 7.68 -5.63
CA GLN A 62 6.00 7.00 -4.46
C GLN A 62 6.12 7.95 -3.27
N GLY A 63 6.18 7.36 -2.07
CA GLY A 63 6.49 8.05 -0.83
C GLY A 63 7.18 7.09 0.14
N GLY A 64 6.92 7.24 1.43
CA GLY A 64 7.35 6.32 2.49
C GLY A 64 6.17 5.59 3.14
N THR A 65 6.34 5.22 4.41
CA THR A 65 5.33 4.49 5.19
C THR A 65 4.00 5.24 5.34
N GLU A 66 3.97 6.55 5.11
CA GLU A 66 2.74 7.36 5.12
C GLU A 66 1.72 6.90 4.06
N LEU A 67 2.16 6.23 2.98
CA LEU A 67 1.25 5.64 2.00
C LEU A 67 0.45 4.46 2.60
N PHE A 68 1.04 3.71 3.55
CA PHE A 68 0.30 2.67 4.27
C PHE A 68 -0.80 3.31 5.13
N ASP A 69 -0.46 4.35 5.90
CA ASP A 69 -1.41 5.06 6.77
C ASP A 69 -2.55 5.70 6.00
N TYR A 70 -2.21 6.32 4.87
CA TYR A 70 -3.21 6.88 3.97
C TYR A 70 -4.15 5.81 3.43
N THR A 71 -3.59 4.70 2.95
CA THR A 71 -4.38 3.58 2.42
C THR A 71 -5.28 2.96 3.50
N ILE A 72 -4.80 2.81 4.74
CA ILE A 72 -5.59 2.30 5.87
C ILE A 72 -6.77 3.23 6.17
N THR A 73 -6.57 4.55 6.10
CA THR A 73 -7.63 5.54 6.41
C THR A 73 -8.65 5.69 5.27
N LEU A 74 -8.21 5.44 4.03
CA LEU A 74 -9.03 5.61 2.83
C LEU A 74 -10.09 4.50 2.64
N PHE A 75 -9.89 3.34 3.27
CA PHE A 75 -10.74 2.16 3.16
C PHE A 75 -11.36 1.79 4.51
#